data_AF-A0A838U0B9-F1
#
_entry.id   AF-A0A838U0B9-F1
#
_cell.length_a   1.000
_cell.length_b   1.000
_cell.length_c   1.000
_cell.angle_alpha   90.00
_cell.angle_beta   90.00
_cell.angle_gamma   90.00
#
_symmetry.space_group_name_H-M   'P 1'
#
loop_
_entity.id
_entity.type
_entity.pdbx_description
1 polymer ?
#
loop_
_entity_poly.entity_id
_entity_poly.type
_entity_poly.pdbx_seq_one_letter_code
_entity_poly.pdbx_strand_id
1 'polypeptide(L)'
;MHIRFTFVLALASAILMVSSESVAQQKYNAFATGGQALPANSSTRSVLVDVSVRPAGANPSNFTLTFLGRGGTSFPSGSTATINKGATYGQSGVLVQNIGFAPDANWIFAFDVTPADLALLRQNRWYFQVATPDFPNGEVRGQFKLANGTYNDYDGDGRTDIQVYRSSNNTFYALQSSNGTYREQQVGQPGDSVSLTVDFDGDARSDFSTARYNPEVLWRIFSSRTNTLRETRWGSSTLGDFFASADYDGDGATDIAVFRAGVWYIINSSNGTIRYDYWGTSGDVPAANDYDGDGKADLTIARSKGGQRVWYTRFSSNAQTRVLTWGLSSDAFFTGRTDFDADGKADLLVIRIVSGQRNFYILRSSDSQLQILQWGLSSDVVKLGDYDGDGKTDPAITRAEGGQRVFYILQSSNGQPRYETFGLAGDF
;
A
#
# COMPACT_ATOMS: atom_id res chain seq x y z
N MET A 1 -24.58 47.99 14.86
CA MET A 1 -24.58 46.73 15.64
C MET A 1 -23.99 45.65 14.74
N HIS A 2 -22.70 45.36 14.86
CA HIS A 2 -22.01 44.31 14.11
C HIS A 2 -21.59 43.24 15.11
N ILE A 3 -22.15 42.05 14.97
CA ILE A 3 -21.84 40.91 15.83
C ILE A 3 -20.62 40.21 15.22
N ARG A 4 -19.48 40.32 15.90
CA ARG A 4 -18.28 39.53 15.61
C ARG A 4 -18.44 38.17 16.29
N PHE A 5 -18.41 37.09 15.52
CA PHE A 5 -18.28 35.73 16.05
C PHE A 5 -16.79 35.48 16.37
N THR A 6 -16.46 35.41 17.65
CA THR A 6 -15.16 34.94 18.13
C THR A 6 -15.22 33.42 18.21
N PHE A 7 -14.53 32.73 17.31
CA PHE A 7 -14.25 31.30 17.48
C PHE A 7 -13.21 31.14 18.58
N VAL A 8 -13.58 30.50 19.68
CA VAL A 8 -12.64 30.08 20.73
C VAL A 8 -11.98 28.80 20.23
N LEU A 9 -10.73 28.90 19.79
CA LEU A 9 -9.87 27.76 19.51
C LEU A 9 -9.36 27.23 20.86
N ALA A 10 -9.89 26.09 21.31
CA ALA A 10 -9.29 25.37 22.42
C ALA A 10 -8.00 24.72 21.93
N LEU A 11 -6.83 25.28 22.29
CA LEU A 11 -5.56 24.56 22.22
C LEU A 11 -5.59 23.45 23.27
N ALA A 12 -6.00 22.25 22.87
CA ALA A 12 -5.53 21.05 23.53
C ALA A 12 -4.15 20.74 22.94
N SER A 13 -3.08 20.95 23.71
CA SER A 13 -1.79 20.33 23.42
C SER A 13 -1.94 18.82 23.56
N ALA A 14 -2.35 18.17 22.48
CA ALA A 14 -2.23 16.73 22.34
C ALA A 14 -0.78 16.42 22.03
N ILE A 15 0.00 16.08 23.07
CA ILE A 15 1.13 15.19 22.86
C ILE A 15 0.49 13.89 22.37
N LEU A 16 0.65 13.61 21.08
CA LEU A 16 0.14 12.41 20.42
C LEU A 16 0.88 11.19 21.00
N MET A 17 0.41 10.68 22.13
CA MET A 17 0.73 9.32 22.54
C MET A 17 -0.01 8.39 21.60
N VAL A 18 0.62 8.05 20.48
CA VAL A 18 0.28 6.80 19.77
C VAL A 18 0.53 5.69 20.80
N SER A 19 -0.51 4.93 21.15
CA SER A 19 -0.35 3.86 22.12
C SER A 19 0.69 2.86 21.59
N SER A 20 1.63 2.45 22.44
CA SER A 20 2.68 1.49 22.08
C SER A 20 2.13 0.18 21.51
N GLU A 21 0.88 -0.18 21.85
CA GLU A 21 0.22 -1.38 21.37
C GLU A 21 -0.16 -1.36 19.88
N SER A 22 -0.52 -0.21 19.30
CA SER A 22 -0.92 -0.17 17.88
C SER A 22 0.31 -0.35 16.98
N VAL A 23 1.46 0.21 17.36
CA VAL A 23 2.72 0.09 16.62
C VAL A 23 3.30 -1.34 16.68
N ALA A 24 2.85 -2.16 17.62
CA ALA A 24 3.40 -3.48 17.92
C ALA A 24 3.14 -4.57 16.86
N GLN A 25 2.34 -4.25 15.84
CA GLN A 25 1.92 -5.20 14.82
C GLN A 25 2.22 -4.71 13.39
N GLN A 26 2.85 -3.53 13.24
CA GLN A 26 3.30 -3.07 11.92
C GLN A 26 4.27 -4.06 11.28
N LYS A 27 4.00 -4.39 10.02
CA LYS A 27 4.82 -5.28 9.19
C LYS A 27 5.35 -4.57 7.97
N TYR A 28 6.62 -4.79 7.68
CA TYR A 28 7.30 -4.32 6.49
C TYR A 28 7.91 -5.51 5.76
N ASN A 29 8.17 -5.37 4.48
CA ASN A 29 8.87 -6.37 3.69
C ASN A 29 9.78 -5.70 2.65
N ALA A 30 10.75 -6.46 2.14
CA ALA A 30 11.63 -6.07 1.06
C ALA A 30 11.92 -7.27 0.17
N PHE A 31 11.68 -7.12 -1.14
CA PHE A 31 12.11 -8.08 -2.15
C PHE A 31 13.42 -7.60 -2.77
N ALA A 32 14.55 -8.12 -2.30
CA ALA A 32 15.86 -7.66 -2.74
C ALA A 32 16.29 -8.34 -4.05
N THR A 33 16.77 -7.56 -5.02
CA THR A 33 17.21 -8.04 -6.34
C THR A 33 18.46 -7.32 -6.85
N GLY A 34 19.09 -7.86 -7.90
CA GLY A 34 20.23 -7.22 -8.57
C GLY A 34 19.88 -5.93 -9.31
N GLY A 35 18.63 -5.79 -9.77
CA GLY A 35 18.15 -4.56 -10.42
C GLY A 35 18.10 -3.34 -9.49
N GLN A 36 17.99 -3.59 -8.19
CA GLN A 36 17.94 -2.55 -7.16
C GLN A 36 19.31 -2.31 -6.49
N ALA A 37 20.34 -3.10 -6.82
CA ALA A 37 21.69 -2.93 -6.29
C ALA A 37 22.32 -1.60 -6.73
N LEU A 38 23.39 -1.16 -6.05
CA LEU A 38 24.12 0.06 -6.39
C LEU A 38 25.60 -0.23 -6.65
N PRO A 39 26.06 -0.22 -7.93
CA PRO A 39 25.25 -0.08 -9.14
C PRO A 39 24.37 -1.31 -9.40
N ALA A 40 23.29 -1.11 -10.18
CA ALA A 40 22.42 -2.21 -10.60
C ALA A 40 23.21 -3.22 -11.42
N ASN A 41 22.88 -4.50 -11.26
CA ASN A 41 23.57 -5.60 -11.93
C ASN A 41 22.60 -6.66 -12.45
N SER A 42 23.10 -7.57 -13.27
CA SER A 42 22.28 -8.61 -13.91
C SER A 42 22.13 -9.88 -13.07
N SER A 43 22.44 -9.84 -11.76
CA SER A 43 22.23 -11.00 -10.90
C SER A 43 20.75 -11.37 -10.88
N THR A 44 20.47 -12.65 -11.10
CA THR A 44 19.13 -13.23 -10.94
C THR A 44 18.87 -13.67 -9.51
N ARG A 45 19.79 -13.38 -8.57
CA ARG A 45 19.58 -13.67 -7.16
C ARG A 45 18.54 -12.75 -6.56
N SER A 46 17.86 -13.26 -5.56
CA SER A 46 16.88 -12.51 -4.79
C SER A 46 16.75 -13.05 -3.37
N VAL A 47 16.20 -12.23 -2.49
CA VAL A 47 15.86 -12.61 -1.11
C VAL A 47 14.72 -11.74 -0.60
N LEU A 48 13.76 -12.38 0.06
CA LEU A 48 12.64 -11.73 0.74
C LEU A 48 12.95 -11.59 2.22
N VAL A 49 12.78 -10.38 2.76
CA VAL A 49 12.98 -10.08 4.17
C VAL A 49 11.74 -9.41 4.73
N ASP A 50 11.17 -10.00 5.77
CA ASP A 50 10.09 -9.41 6.56
C ASP A 50 10.65 -8.69 7.78
N VAL A 51 9.97 -7.63 8.21
CA VAL A 51 10.26 -6.88 9.42
C VAL A 51 8.98 -6.75 10.22
N SER A 52 9.04 -7.08 11.51
CA SER A 52 7.97 -6.76 12.45
C SER A 52 8.45 -5.76 13.49
N VAL A 53 7.59 -4.81 13.84
CA VAL A 53 7.85 -3.78 14.84
C VAL A 53 7.15 -4.16 16.13
N ARG A 54 7.84 -4.12 17.27
CA ARG A 54 7.26 -4.35 18.61
C ARG A 54 7.75 -3.30 19.60
N PRO A 55 7.01 -2.97 20.67
CA PRO A 55 7.55 -2.18 21.78
C PRO A 55 8.77 -2.87 22.38
N ALA A 56 9.84 -2.11 22.63
CA ALA A 56 11.03 -2.66 23.26
C ALA A 56 10.76 -2.93 24.75
N GLY A 57 11.00 -4.17 25.20
CA GLY A 57 10.73 -4.58 26.58
C GLY A 57 11.59 -3.88 27.64
N ALA A 58 12.82 -3.48 27.28
CA ALA A 58 13.77 -2.84 28.20
C ALA A 58 13.65 -1.31 28.26
N ASN A 59 13.13 -0.68 27.21
CA ASN A 59 12.88 0.76 27.16
C ASN A 59 11.53 1.00 26.46
N PRO A 60 10.47 1.36 27.18
CA PRO A 60 9.13 1.47 26.62
C PRO A 60 8.97 2.60 25.59
N SER A 61 9.96 3.49 25.47
CA SER A 61 9.99 4.55 24.44
C SER A 61 10.67 4.11 23.13
N ASN A 62 11.29 2.93 23.10
CA ASN A 62 11.94 2.37 21.93
C ASN A 62 11.10 1.24 21.32
N PHE A 63 11.49 0.82 20.12
CA PHE A 63 10.87 -0.30 19.41
C PHE A 63 11.93 -1.36 19.11
N THR A 64 11.55 -2.63 19.12
CA THR A 64 12.36 -3.72 18.60
C THR A 64 11.94 -4.01 17.17
N LEU A 65 12.87 -3.90 16.22
CA LEU A 65 12.68 -4.40 14.86
C LEU A 65 13.16 -5.84 14.81
N THR A 66 12.29 -6.77 14.42
CA THR A 66 12.66 -8.17 14.19
C THR A 66 12.64 -8.46 12.70
N PHE A 67 13.79 -8.82 12.14
CA PHE A 67 13.97 -9.16 10.74
C PHE A 67 13.95 -10.68 10.57
N LEU A 68 13.22 -11.14 9.57
CA LEU A 68 13.10 -12.55 9.21
C LEU A 68 13.39 -12.72 7.72
N GLY A 69 14.44 -13.47 7.38
CA GLY A 69 14.69 -13.89 6.00
C GLY A 69 13.78 -15.04 5.60
N ARG A 70 12.89 -14.83 4.62
CA ARG A 70 11.93 -15.85 4.13
C ARG A 70 12.46 -16.70 2.98
N GLY A 71 13.76 -16.61 2.69
CA GLY A 71 14.42 -17.35 1.62
C GLY A 71 14.55 -16.54 0.33
N GLY A 72 14.95 -17.22 -0.73
CA GLY A 72 15.44 -16.63 -1.96
C GLY A 72 16.33 -17.61 -2.72
N THR A 73 17.30 -17.11 -3.48
CA THR A 73 18.31 -17.94 -4.15
C THR A 73 19.62 -18.03 -3.34
N SER A 74 20.50 -18.98 -3.70
CA SER A 74 21.88 -19.20 -3.18
C SER A 74 22.13 -18.68 -1.80
N PHE A 75 23.19 -17.99 -1.37
CA PHE A 75 24.29 -17.24 -1.98
C PHE A 75 25.64 -17.98 -1.82
N PRO A 76 26.73 -17.60 -2.52
CA PRO A 76 28.03 -18.27 -2.36
C PRO A 76 28.68 -18.03 -0.98
N SER A 77 29.65 -18.88 -0.62
CA SER A 77 30.47 -18.66 0.57
C SER A 77 31.20 -17.31 0.50
N GLY A 78 31.34 -16.63 1.65
CA GLY A 78 31.91 -15.29 1.73
C GLY A 78 30.89 -14.16 1.46
N SER A 79 29.62 -14.49 1.23
CA SER A 79 28.56 -13.50 1.16
C SER A 79 28.25 -12.89 2.53
N THR A 80 27.91 -11.60 2.55
CA THR A 80 27.56 -10.85 3.76
C THR A 80 26.28 -10.06 3.55
N ALA A 81 25.39 -10.08 4.54
CA ALA A 81 24.17 -9.30 4.53
C ALA A 81 24.25 -8.10 5.50
N THR A 82 23.66 -6.99 5.10
CA THR A 82 23.66 -5.74 5.86
C THR A 82 22.29 -5.09 5.87
N ILE A 83 21.99 -4.38 6.95
CA ILE A 83 20.88 -3.45 7.04
C ILE A 83 21.43 -2.04 7.12
N ASN A 84 20.84 -1.17 6.32
CA ASN A 84 21.23 0.22 6.19
C ASN A 84 19.99 1.10 6.32
N LYS A 85 20.18 2.35 6.77
CA LYS A 85 19.11 3.32 6.95
C LYS A 85 19.47 4.71 6.41
N GLY A 86 18.44 5.55 6.31
CA GLY A 86 18.57 6.96 5.99
C GLY A 86 18.71 7.27 4.49
N ALA A 87 18.44 6.32 3.60
CA ALA A 87 18.55 6.51 2.16
C ALA A 87 17.24 6.27 1.45
N THR A 88 16.90 7.17 0.51
CA THR A 88 15.83 6.93 -0.46
C THR A 88 16.24 5.83 -1.43
N TYR A 89 15.28 5.37 -2.24
CA TYR A 89 15.58 4.47 -3.35
C TYR A 89 16.74 5.01 -4.21
N GLY A 90 17.64 4.12 -4.62
CA GLY A 90 18.78 4.46 -5.47
C GLY A 90 19.95 5.20 -4.78
N GLN A 91 19.90 5.45 -3.46
CA GLN A 91 20.96 6.12 -2.71
C GLN A 91 21.58 5.23 -1.64
N SER A 92 22.83 5.49 -1.23
CA SER A 92 23.49 4.75 -0.14
C SER A 92 23.19 5.35 1.23
N GLY A 93 22.95 4.49 2.21
CA GLY A 93 22.63 4.87 3.58
C GLY A 93 23.79 4.63 4.55
N VAL A 94 23.47 4.71 5.84
CA VAL A 94 24.37 4.39 6.94
C VAL A 94 24.15 2.94 7.34
N LEU A 95 25.24 2.17 7.47
CA LEU A 95 25.23 0.81 7.99
C LEU A 95 24.69 0.81 9.44
N VAL A 96 23.66 0.00 9.68
CA VAL A 96 23.07 -0.21 11.01
C VAL A 96 23.56 -1.52 11.60
N GLN A 97 23.45 -2.59 10.82
CA GLN A 97 23.78 -3.94 11.27
C GLN A 97 24.46 -4.73 10.17
N ASN A 98 25.59 -5.37 10.52
CA ASN A 98 26.16 -6.44 9.71
C ASN A 98 25.66 -7.77 10.26
N ILE A 99 24.98 -8.54 9.42
CA ILE A 99 24.39 -9.83 9.78
C ILE A 99 25.46 -10.94 9.70
N GLY A 100 26.51 -10.75 8.90
CA GLY A 100 27.74 -11.54 8.96
C GLY A 100 27.66 -12.95 8.38
N PHE A 101 26.53 -13.36 7.80
CA PHE A 101 26.36 -14.64 7.13
C PHE A 101 25.60 -14.48 5.80
N ALA A 102 25.71 -15.50 4.94
CA ALA A 102 24.93 -15.58 3.72
C ALA A 102 23.45 -15.72 4.09
N PRO A 103 22.56 -14.83 3.61
CA PRO A 103 21.15 -14.86 4.00
C PRO A 103 20.41 -15.95 3.22
N ASP A 104 20.72 -17.20 3.53
CA ASP A 104 19.92 -18.35 3.13
C ASP A 104 18.58 -18.38 3.90
N ALA A 105 17.77 -19.42 3.68
CA ALA A 105 16.41 -19.43 4.23
C ALA A 105 16.41 -19.54 5.76
N ASN A 106 15.59 -18.70 6.40
CA ASN A 106 15.19 -18.75 7.82
C ASN A 106 16.24 -18.30 8.85
N TRP A 107 16.71 -17.06 8.71
CA TRP A 107 17.41 -16.37 9.78
C TRP A 107 16.51 -15.34 10.47
N ILE A 108 16.76 -15.12 11.76
CA ILE A 108 16.06 -14.12 12.56
C ILE A 108 17.10 -13.31 13.32
N PHE A 109 16.92 -11.99 13.34
CA PHE A 109 17.63 -11.15 14.28
C PHE A 109 16.77 -9.94 14.66
N ALA A 110 17.08 -9.35 15.81
CA ALA A 110 16.35 -8.22 16.32
C ALA A 110 17.27 -7.24 17.03
N PHE A 111 16.92 -5.97 16.97
CA PHE A 111 17.59 -4.91 17.73
C PHE A 111 16.61 -3.77 17.99
N ASP A 112 16.91 -3.01 19.04
CA ASP A 112 16.10 -1.87 19.42
C ASP A 112 16.46 -0.63 18.58
N VAL A 113 15.43 0.15 18.26
CA VAL A 113 15.49 1.38 17.48
C VAL A 113 14.74 2.50 18.19
N THR A 114 15.11 3.74 17.86
CA THR A 114 14.44 4.93 18.38
C THR A 114 13.14 5.23 17.60
N PRO A 115 12.26 6.09 18.12
CA PRO A 115 11.12 6.60 17.34
C PRO A 115 11.53 7.29 16.03
N ALA A 116 12.68 7.97 16.01
CA ALA A 116 13.20 8.61 14.80
C ALA A 116 13.61 7.59 13.73
N ASP A 117 14.18 6.46 14.16
CA ASP A 117 14.53 5.35 13.28
C ASP A 117 13.29 4.68 12.67
N LEU A 118 12.23 4.50 13.47
CA LEU A 118 10.96 3.97 12.99
C LEU A 118 10.30 4.93 11.99
N ALA A 119 10.39 6.24 12.20
CA ALA A 119 9.91 7.23 11.23
C ALA A 119 10.65 7.11 9.89
N LEU A 120 11.96 6.84 9.90
CA LEU A 120 12.70 6.55 8.66
C LEU A 120 12.25 5.25 8.00
N LEU A 121 11.87 4.23 8.77
CA LEU A 121 11.35 2.96 8.22
C LEU A 121 10.01 3.17 7.51
N ARG A 122 9.10 3.95 8.12
CA ARG A 122 7.82 4.35 7.52
C ARG A 122 7.95 5.15 6.24
N GLN A 123 9.04 5.90 6.11
CA GLN A 123 9.37 6.68 4.92
C GLN A 123 10.11 5.86 3.85
N ASN A 124 10.08 4.53 3.95
CA ASN A 124 10.83 3.61 3.10
C ASN A 124 12.33 3.96 3.01
N ARG A 125 12.97 4.46 4.09
CA ARG A 125 14.39 4.89 4.07
C ARG A 125 15.36 3.85 4.63
N TRP A 126 14.90 2.63 4.81
CA TRP A 126 15.71 1.48 5.22
C TRP A 126 15.80 0.47 4.08
N TYR A 127 16.95 -0.19 3.96
CA TYR A 127 17.14 -1.24 2.96
C TYR A 127 18.00 -2.38 3.46
N PHE A 128 17.74 -3.55 2.89
CA PHE A 128 18.54 -4.75 3.02
C PHE A 128 19.49 -4.86 1.81
N GLN A 129 20.72 -5.33 2.04
CA GLN A 129 21.68 -5.56 0.97
C GLN A 129 22.54 -6.79 1.25
N VAL A 130 22.82 -7.57 0.20
CA VAL A 130 23.78 -8.69 0.24
C VAL A 130 24.94 -8.37 -0.67
N ALA A 131 26.17 -8.46 -0.16
CA ALA A 131 27.40 -8.41 -0.96
C ALA A 131 27.99 -9.82 -1.08
N THR A 132 28.54 -10.15 -2.24
CA THR A 132 29.17 -11.45 -2.53
C THR A 132 30.57 -11.24 -3.11
N PRO A 133 31.41 -12.29 -3.21
CA PRO A 133 32.76 -12.13 -3.75
C PRO A 133 32.82 -11.50 -5.15
N ASP A 134 31.84 -11.82 -6.00
CA ASP A 134 31.73 -11.26 -7.36
C ASP A 134 31.12 -9.85 -7.37
N PHE A 135 30.38 -9.47 -6.31
CA PHE A 135 29.71 -8.19 -6.14
C PHE A 135 30.01 -7.60 -4.75
N PRO A 136 31.27 -7.16 -4.49
CA PRO A 136 31.69 -6.72 -3.15
C PRO A 136 30.97 -5.45 -2.67
N ASN A 137 30.38 -4.68 -3.59
CA ASN A 137 29.61 -3.47 -3.29
C ASN A 137 28.10 -3.73 -3.14
N GLY A 138 27.65 -4.98 -3.30
CA GLY A 138 26.24 -5.37 -3.26
C GLY A 138 25.81 -6.12 -4.52
N GLU A 139 25.44 -7.40 -4.37
CA GLU A 139 24.81 -8.20 -5.41
C GLU A 139 23.31 -7.92 -5.49
N VAL A 140 22.61 -7.91 -4.35
CA VAL A 140 21.17 -7.63 -4.31
C VAL A 140 20.86 -6.59 -3.24
N ARG A 141 19.81 -5.81 -3.48
CA ARG A 141 19.30 -4.79 -2.55
C ARG A 141 17.78 -4.74 -2.59
N GLY A 142 17.13 -4.43 -1.47
CA GLY A 142 15.68 -4.28 -1.36
C GLY A 142 15.32 -3.18 -0.37
N GLN A 143 14.50 -2.21 -0.79
CA GLN A 143 13.98 -1.18 0.09
C GLN A 143 12.84 -1.75 0.95
N PHE A 144 12.85 -1.48 2.26
CA PHE A 144 11.74 -1.88 3.13
C PHE A 144 10.56 -0.94 2.93
N LYS A 145 9.38 -1.53 2.73
CA LYS A 145 8.09 -0.86 2.62
C LYS A 145 7.05 -1.54 3.51
N LEU A 146 5.96 -0.85 3.85
CA LEU A 146 4.84 -1.49 4.55
C LEU A 146 4.32 -2.68 3.73
N ALA A 147 4.11 -3.82 4.37
CA ALA A 147 3.80 -5.07 3.68
C ALA A 147 2.49 -5.02 2.91
N ASN A 148 1.47 -4.38 3.48
CA ASN A 148 0.17 -4.13 2.86
C ASN A 148 0.11 -2.76 2.13
N GLY A 149 1.27 -2.14 1.88
CA GLY A 149 1.36 -0.70 1.69
C GLY A 149 1.50 -0.19 0.24
N THR A 150 2.16 -0.93 -0.65
CA THR A 150 2.47 -0.41 -2.00
C THR A 150 1.62 -1.10 -3.06
N TYR A 151 0.70 -0.35 -3.67
CA TYR A 151 -0.05 -0.81 -4.84
C TYR A 151 0.85 -0.86 -6.07
N ASN A 152 0.59 -1.84 -6.93
CA ASN A 152 1.18 -1.97 -8.26
C ASN A 152 2.72 -2.02 -8.26
N ASP A 153 3.35 -2.56 -7.23
CA ASP A 153 4.81 -2.74 -7.21
C ASP A 153 5.18 -4.14 -7.76
N TYR A 154 5.26 -4.30 -9.07
CA TYR A 154 5.45 -5.61 -9.71
C TYR A 154 6.90 -6.10 -9.69
N ASP A 155 7.84 -5.19 -9.46
CA ASP A 155 9.27 -5.48 -9.45
C ASP A 155 9.87 -5.54 -8.04
N GLY A 156 9.08 -5.15 -7.03
CA GLY A 156 9.37 -5.27 -5.61
C GLY A 156 10.31 -4.19 -5.10
N ASP A 157 10.45 -3.08 -5.83
CA ASP A 157 11.43 -2.02 -5.52
C ASP A 157 10.99 -1.03 -4.43
N GLY A 158 9.75 -1.18 -3.95
CA GLY A 158 9.15 -0.35 -2.91
C GLY A 158 8.29 0.78 -3.44
N ARG A 159 8.22 0.98 -4.76
CA ARG A 159 7.49 2.07 -5.41
C ARG A 159 6.35 1.56 -6.28
N THR A 160 5.33 2.38 -6.44
CA THR A 160 4.21 2.09 -7.32
C THR A 160 4.65 2.16 -8.79
N ASP A 161 4.49 1.06 -9.51
CA ASP A 161 4.64 1.02 -10.97
C ASP A 161 3.42 1.60 -11.67
N ILE A 162 3.65 2.11 -12.88
CA ILE A 162 2.56 2.59 -13.74
C ILE A 162 1.99 1.39 -14.49
N GLN A 163 0.70 1.15 -14.32
CA GLN A 163 -0.01 0.08 -15.01
C GLN A 163 -1.09 0.62 -15.94
N VAL A 164 -1.26 -0.06 -17.07
CA VAL A 164 -2.47 0.01 -17.89
C VAL A 164 -3.01 -1.39 -18.21
N TYR A 165 -4.33 -1.53 -18.29
CA TYR A 165 -4.99 -2.73 -18.79
C TYR A 165 -5.59 -2.50 -20.17
N ARG A 166 -5.21 -3.35 -21.13
CA ARG A 166 -5.73 -3.32 -22.49
C ARG A 166 -6.82 -4.36 -22.66
N SER A 167 -8.06 -3.88 -22.74
CA SER A 167 -9.24 -4.74 -22.87
C SER A 167 -9.33 -5.47 -24.21
N SER A 168 -8.71 -4.95 -25.28
CA SER A 168 -8.76 -5.56 -26.61
C SER A 168 -8.01 -6.88 -26.72
N ASN A 169 -7.03 -7.14 -25.83
CA ASN A 169 -6.29 -8.40 -25.75
C ASN A 169 -6.30 -9.03 -24.33
N ASN A 170 -6.91 -8.38 -23.36
CA ASN A 170 -6.95 -8.79 -21.95
C ASN A 170 -5.57 -8.86 -21.32
N THR A 171 -4.77 -7.81 -21.54
CA THR A 171 -3.37 -7.81 -21.14
C THR A 171 -3.04 -6.61 -20.27
N PHE A 172 -2.35 -6.87 -19.17
CA PHE A 172 -1.71 -5.86 -18.36
C PHE A 172 -0.34 -5.49 -18.91
N TYR A 173 -0.04 -4.20 -18.89
CA TYR A 173 1.28 -3.65 -19.11
C TYR A 173 1.65 -2.87 -17.86
N ALA A 174 2.78 -3.21 -17.24
CA ALA A 174 3.27 -2.56 -16.02
C ALA A 174 4.68 -1.99 -16.27
N LEU A 175 4.80 -0.68 -16.32
CA LEU A 175 6.06 0.06 -16.45
C LEU A 175 6.75 0.12 -15.09
N GLN A 176 7.83 -0.65 -14.99
CA GLN A 176 8.63 -0.84 -13.80
C GLN A 176 9.37 0.45 -13.43
N SER A 177 9.18 0.89 -12.20
CA SER A 177 9.75 2.14 -11.71
C SER A 177 11.26 2.05 -11.51
N SER A 178 11.81 0.85 -11.27
CA SER A 178 13.24 0.61 -11.03
C SER A 178 14.13 0.89 -12.23
N ASN A 179 13.65 0.61 -13.45
CA ASN A 179 14.49 0.59 -14.65
C ASN A 179 13.80 1.10 -15.94
N GLY A 180 12.50 1.43 -15.89
CA GLY A 180 11.73 1.91 -17.04
C GLY A 180 11.43 0.85 -18.11
N THR A 181 11.73 -0.43 -17.87
CA THR A 181 11.21 -1.53 -18.70
C THR A 181 9.76 -1.84 -18.29
N TYR A 182 9.04 -2.63 -19.09
CA TYR A 182 7.69 -3.04 -18.69
C TYR A 182 7.50 -4.55 -18.76
N ARG A 183 6.62 -5.04 -17.89
CA ARG A 183 6.10 -6.41 -17.92
C ARG A 183 4.78 -6.44 -18.67
N GLU A 184 4.61 -7.48 -19.48
CA GLU A 184 3.36 -7.79 -20.16
C GLU A 184 2.81 -9.10 -19.57
N GLN A 185 1.57 -9.07 -19.09
CA GLN A 185 0.93 -10.27 -18.56
C GLN A 185 -0.53 -10.33 -18.98
N GLN A 186 -0.85 -11.32 -19.80
CA GLN A 186 -2.23 -11.58 -20.20
C GLN A 186 -2.98 -12.22 -19.04
N VAL A 187 -3.99 -11.50 -18.52
CA VAL A 187 -4.86 -11.96 -17.42
C VAL A 187 -6.27 -11.47 -17.70
N GLY A 188 -7.24 -12.32 -17.42
CA GLY A 188 -8.65 -11.99 -17.58
C GLY A 188 -9.21 -12.42 -18.93
N GLN A 189 -10.49 -12.11 -19.14
CA GLN A 189 -11.17 -12.32 -20.41
C GLN A 189 -12.17 -11.18 -20.65
N PRO A 190 -12.78 -11.09 -21.85
CA PRO A 190 -13.75 -10.03 -22.15
C PRO A 190 -14.87 -9.98 -21.09
N GLY A 191 -15.12 -8.78 -20.55
CA GLY A 191 -16.12 -8.53 -19.51
C GLY A 191 -15.60 -8.57 -18.07
N ASP A 192 -14.32 -8.90 -17.85
CA ASP A 192 -13.69 -8.72 -16.54
C ASP A 192 -13.57 -7.22 -16.21
N SER A 193 -13.85 -6.87 -14.96
CA SER A 193 -13.45 -5.57 -14.41
C SER A 193 -12.03 -5.70 -13.84
N VAL A 194 -11.23 -4.65 -13.98
CA VAL A 194 -9.89 -4.62 -13.40
C VAL A 194 -10.05 -4.29 -11.92
N SER A 195 -9.53 -5.16 -11.06
CA SER A 195 -9.50 -4.96 -9.61
C SER A 195 -8.08 -4.64 -9.16
N LEU A 196 -7.97 -4.17 -7.93
CA LEU A 196 -6.76 -3.73 -7.25
C LEU A 196 -5.62 -4.74 -7.45
N THR A 197 -4.54 -4.27 -8.06
CA THR A 197 -3.32 -5.04 -8.23
C THR A 197 -2.41 -4.81 -7.03
N VAL A 198 -2.45 -5.79 -6.15
CA VAL A 198 -1.89 -5.82 -4.80
C VAL A 198 -1.14 -7.14 -4.62
N ASP A 199 -0.35 -7.24 -3.57
CA ASP A 199 0.30 -8.48 -3.18
C ASP A 199 -0.73 -9.44 -2.55
N PHE A 200 -1.19 -10.46 -3.28
CA PHE A 200 -2.11 -11.49 -2.79
C PHE A 200 -1.40 -12.73 -2.24
N ASP A 201 -0.07 -12.85 -2.42
CA ASP A 201 0.71 -14.02 -2.00
C ASP A 201 1.76 -13.72 -0.91
N GLY A 202 1.91 -12.44 -0.56
CA GLY A 202 2.78 -11.92 0.49
C GLY A 202 4.27 -11.97 0.13
N ASP A 203 4.63 -11.87 -1.16
CA ASP A 203 6.04 -11.89 -1.62
C ASP A 203 6.69 -10.51 -1.80
N ALA A 204 6.01 -9.47 -1.32
CA ALA A 204 6.37 -8.06 -1.44
C ALA A 204 6.30 -7.52 -2.88
N ARG A 205 5.66 -8.23 -3.80
CA ARG A 205 5.34 -7.74 -5.15
C ARG A 205 3.85 -7.83 -5.41
N SER A 206 3.35 -6.88 -6.17
CA SER A 206 1.96 -6.89 -6.61
C SER A 206 1.70 -7.99 -7.64
N ASP A 207 0.53 -8.60 -7.53
CA ASP A 207 0.04 -9.61 -8.45
C ASP A 207 -0.90 -9.00 -9.49
N PHE A 208 -0.85 -9.53 -10.72
CA PHE A 208 -1.82 -9.15 -11.74
C PHE A 208 -3.15 -9.82 -11.45
N SER A 209 -4.23 -9.03 -11.34
CA SER A 209 -5.53 -9.58 -10.99
C SER A 209 -6.70 -8.95 -11.75
N THR A 210 -7.75 -9.73 -11.99
CA THR A 210 -9.04 -9.25 -12.49
C THR A 210 -10.19 -9.81 -11.66
N ALA A 211 -11.32 -9.12 -11.67
CA ALA A 211 -12.55 -9.61 -11.06
C ALA A 211 -13.74 -9.38 -12.00
N ARG A 212 -14.41 -10.46 -12.40
CA ARG A 212 -15.60 -10.39 -13.27
C ARG A 212 -16.87 -10.25 -12.45
N TYR A 213 -17.63 -9.18 -12.65
CA TYR A 213 -19.01 -9.08 -12.18
C TYR A 213 -19.95 -9.93 -13.06
N ASN A 214 -20.08 -11.22 -12.76
CA ASN A 214 -21.14 -12.13 -13.26
C ASN A 214 -22.07 -12.49 -12.08
N PRO A 215 -23.17 -13.27 -12.24
CA PRO A 215 -23.98 -13.71 -11.09
C PRO A 215 -23.16 -14.27 -9.93
N GLU A 216 -22.01 -14.86 -10.26
CA GLU A 216 -20.90 -15.12 -9.34
C GLU A 216 -19.68 -14.28 -9.74
N VAL A 217 -19.02 -13.68 -8.74
CA VAL A 217 -17.78 -12.93 -8.96
C VAL A 217 -16.61 -13.91 -9.09
N LEU A 218 -15.90 -13.83 -10.22
CA LEU A 218 -14.70 -14.64 -10.49
C LEU A 218 -13.45 -13.78 -10.37
N TRP A 219 -12.65 -14.07 -9.35
CA TRP A 219 -11.33 -13.48 -9.10
C TRP A 219 -10.27 -14.30 -9.83
N ARG A 220 -9.42 -13.61 -10.59
CA ARG A 220 -8.25 -14.17 -11.27
C ARG A 220 -7.03 -13.49 -10.73
N ILE A 221 -6.10 -14.26 -10.19
CA ILE A 221 -4.87 -13.74 -9.60
C ILE A 221 -3.71 -14.50 -10.23
N PHE A 222 -2.83 -13.79 -10.93
CA PHE A 222 -1.57 -14.34 -11.43
C PHE A 222 -0.48 -14.01 -10.42
N SER A 223 -0.15 -15.00 -9.58
CA SER A 223 0.83 -14.87 -8.51
C SER A 223 2.21 -14.57 -9.08
N SER A 224 2.84 -13.52 -8.57
CA SER A 224 4.18 -13.10 -8.94
C SER A 224 5.23 -14.08 -8.37
N ARG A 225 4.95 -14.72 -7.23
CA ARG A 225 5.81 -15.75 -6.61
C ARG A 225 5.89 -17.02 -7.45
N THR A 226 4.75 -17.56 -7.85
CA THR A 226 4.69 -18.89 -8.52
C THR A 226 4.59 -18.80 -10.03
N ASN A 227 4.24 -17.63 -10.59
CA ASN A 227 3.92 -17.43 -12.00
C ASN A 227 2.77 -18.33 -12.49
N THR A 228 1.76 -18.54 -11.65
CA THR A 228 0.58 -19.35 -11.98
C THR A 228 -0.70 -18.57 -11.77
N LEU A 229 -1.67 -18.76 -12.67
CA LEU A 229 -3.02 -18.22 -12.53
C LEU A 229 -3.84 -19.04 -11.51
N ARG A 230 -4.41 -18.36 -10.52
CA ARG A 230 -5.41 -18.88 -9.60
C ARG A 230 -6.77 -18.25 -9.91
N GLU A 231 -7.81 -19.08 -9.96
CA GLU A 231 -9.19 -18.61 -10.07
C GLU A 231 -9.96 -18.92 -8.77
N THR A 232 -10.61 -17.92 -8.19
CA THR A 232 -11.45 -18.07 -6.99
C THR A 232 -12.83 -17.49 -7.27
N ARG A 233 -13.87 -18.28 -7.00
CA ARG A 233 -15.26 -17.84 -7.08
C ARG A 233 -15.69 -17.33 -5.71
N TRP A 234 -15.95 -16.03 -5.60
CA TRP A 234 -16.29 -15.42 -4.32
C TRP A 234 -17.06 -14.11 -4.48
N GLY A 235 -18.31 -14.09 -4.02
CA GLY A 235 -19.22 -12.96 -4.15
C GLY A 235 -20.21 -13.11 -5.32
N SER A 236 -21.10 -12.13 -5.46
CA SER A 236 -22.20 -12.12 -6.42
C SER A 236 -22.54 -10.70 -6.87
N SER A 237 -22.41 -10.42 -8.17
CA SER A 237 -22.79 -9.11 -8.72
C SER A 237 -24.30 -8.88 -8.65
N THR A 238 -25.10 -9.95 -8.74
CA THR A 238 -26.57 -9.89 -8.67
C THR A 238 -27.09 -9.54 -7.29
N LEU A 239 -26.27 -9.70 -6.25
CA LEU A 239 -26.60 -9.34 -4.87
C LEU A 239 -26.07 -7.97 -4.46
N GLY A 240 -25.43 -7.23 -5.39
CA GLY A 240 -24.90 -5.90 -5.15
C GLY A 240 -23.61 -5.89 -4.30
N ASP A 241 -22.78 -6.91 -4.45
CA ASP A 241 -21.50 -6.99 -3.74
C ASP A 241 -20.54 -5.89 -4.17
N PHE A 242 -19.92 -5.23 -3.20
CA PHE A 242 -18.77 -4.35 -3.41
C PHE A 242 -17.48 -5.13 -3.18
N PHE A 243 -16.44 -4.86 -3.98
CA PHE A 243 -15.09 -5.33 -3.64
C PHE A 243 -14.62 -4.70 -2.35
N ALA A 244 -13.95 -5.51 -1.53
CA ALA A 244 -13.50 -5.12 -0.21
C ALA A 244 -12.16 -5.80 0.15
N SER A 245 -11.32 -6.17 -0.83
CA SER A 245 -10.05 -6.82 -0.58
C SER A 245 -9.09 -5.93 0.21
N ALA A 246 -8.51 -6.46 1.29
CA ALA A 246 -7.49 -5.86 2.14
C ALA A 246 -6.83 -6.96 3.01
N ASP A 247 -5.75 -6.68 3.72
CA ASP A 247 -5.11 -7.63 4.66
C ASP A 247 -5.83 -7.60 6.02
N TYR A 248 -6.85 -8.45 6.24
CA TYR A 248 -7.66 -8.49 7.46
C TYR A 248 -7.13 -9.43 8.54
N ASP A 249 -6.29 -10.41 8.17
CA ASP A 249 -5.69 -11.34 9.11
C ASP A 249 -4.25 -10.93 9.53
N GLY A 250 -3.69 -9.95 8.83
CA GLY A 250 -2.44 -9.28 9.14
C GLY A 250 -1.23 -10.09 8.73
N ASP A 251 -1.33 -11.00 7.76
CA ASP A 251 -0.23 -11.84 7.31
C ASP A 251 0.71 -11.15 6.30
N GLY A 252 0.34 -9.95 5.85
CA GLY A 252 1.07 -9.16 4.85
C GLY A 252 0.65 -9.45 3.41
N ALA A 253 -0.32 -10.36 3.19
CA ALA A 253 -0.96 -10.62 1.90
C ALA A 253 -2.40 -10.09 1.90
N THR A 254 -2.89 -9.70 0.74
CA THR A 254 -4.26 -9.20 0.60
C THR A 254 -5.27 -10.35 0.59
N ASP A 255 -6.33 -10.23 1.38
CA ASP A 255 -7.45 -11.17 1.38
C ASP A 255 -8.44 -10.92 0.25
N ILE A 256 -9.03 -12.00 -0.26
CA ILE A 256 -10.19 -11.90 -1.15
C ILE A 256 -11.41 -11.60 -0.28
N ALA A 257 -12.07 -10.46 -0.53
CA ALA A 257 -13.25 -10.09 0.23
C ALA A 257 -14.28 -9.29 -0.57
N VAL A 258 -15.54 -9.46 -0.19
CA VAL A 258 -16.68 -8.68 -0.68
C VAL A 258 -17.55 -8.17 0.47
N PHE A 259 -18.19 -7.02 0.27
CA PHE A 259 -19.18 -6.46 1.19
C PHE A 259 -20.57 -6.52 0.58
N ARG A 260 -21.54 -7.06 1.34
CA ARG A 260 -22.95 -7.15 0.94
C ARG A 260 -23.85 -6.69 2.07
N ALA A 261 -24.53 -5.57 1.85
CA ALA A 261 -25.62 -5.09 2.71
C ALA A 261 -25.31 -5.07 4.23
N GLY A 262 -24.07 -4.76 4.63
CA GLY A 262 -23.63 -4.72 6.03
C GLY A 262 -22.83 -5.92 6.50
N VAL A 263 -22.55 -6.88 5.63
CA VAL A 263 -21.77 -8.09 5.96
C VAL A 263 -20.53 -8.15 5.08
N TRP A 264 -19.38 -8.39 5.71
CA TRP A 264 -18.09 -8.62 5.06
C TRP A 264 -17.85 -10.12 4.93
N TYR A 265 -17.51 -10.57 3.74
CA TYR A 265 -17.28 -11.97 3.38
C TYR A 265 -15.82 -12.12 2.97
N ILE A 266 -14.98 -12.66 3.85
CA ILE A 266 -13.53 -12.64 3.72
C ILE A 266 -13.00 -14.07 3.58
N ILE A 267 -12.06 -14.29 2.67
CA ILE A 267 -11.21 -15.48 2.62
C ILE A 267 -9.82 -15.06 3.09
N ASN A 268 -9.43 -15.50 4.28
CA ASN A 268 -8.12 -15.24 4.85
C ASN A 268 -7.01 -15.86 3.98
N SER A 269 -6.04 -15.06 3.56
CA SER A 269 -4.86 -15.41 2.76
C SER A 269 -4.02 -16.47 3.46
N SER A 270 -3.83 -16.34 4.78
CA SER A 270 -2.89 -17.17 5.56
C SER A 270 -3.26 -18.66 5.63
N ASN A 271 -4.55 -18.99 5.52
CA ASN A 271 -5.03 -20.36 5.74
C ASN A 271 -6.26 -20.75 4.90
N GLY A 272 -6.80 -19.84 4.10
CA GLY A 272 -7.98 -20.06 3.25
C GLY A 272 -9.31 -20.17 4.02
N THR A 273 -9.33 -19.87 5.31
CA THR A 273 -10.58 -19.90 6.11
C THR A 273 -11.52 -18.78 5.70
N ILE A 274 -12.81 -19.11 5.70
CA ILE A 274 -13.88 -18.15 5.39
C ILE A 274 -14.33 -17.50 6.70
N ARG A 275 -14.38 -16.17 6.70
CA ARG A 275 -14.82 -15.33 7.82
C ARG A 275 -15.97 -14.43 7.37
N TYR A 276 -16.95 -14.26 8.25
CA TYR A 276 -18.08 -13.35 8.04
C TYR A 276 -18.13 -12.34 9.19
N ASP A 277 -18.09 -11.05 8.88
CA ASP A 277 -18.23 -10.00 9.88
C ASP A 277 -19.47 -9.14 9.62
N TYR A 278 -20.29 -8.97 10.64
CA TYR A 278 -21.52 -8.20 10.60
C TYR A 278 -21.26 -6.78 11.06
N TRP A 279 -20.83 -5.93 10.12
CA TRP A 279 -20.50 -4.53 10.38
C TRP A 279 -20.95 -3.62 9.24
N GLY A 280 -21.96 -2.81 9.50
CA GLY A 280 -22.59 -1.92 8.52
C GLY A 280 -24.06 -2.27 8.29
N THR A 281 -24.65 -1.63 7.29
CA THR A 281 -26.04 -1.83 6.86
C THR A 281 -26.17 -1.70 5.34
N SER A 282 -27.33 -2.05 4.79
CA SER A 282 -27.64 -1.79 3.38
C SER A 282 -27.49 -0.31 3.02
N GLY A 283 -26.87 -0.03 1.88
CA GLY A 283 -26.57 1.33 1.40
C GLY A 283 -25.23 1.91 1.87
N ASP A 284 -24.53 1.23 2.78
CA ASP A 284 -23.16 1.57 3.12
C ASP A 284 -22.19 1.14 2.01
N VAL A 285 -21.06 1.85 1.89
CA VAL A 285 -19.98 1.52 0.96
C VAL A 285 -18.74 1.14 1.77
N PRO A 286 -18.07 0.01 1.50
CA PRO A 286 -16.89 -0.40 2.25
C PRO A 286 -15.70 0.53 1.95
N ALA A 287 -14.84 0.72 2.95
CA ALA A 287 -13.62 1.51 2.85
C ALA A 287 -12.53 0.96 3.78
N ALA A 288 -12.32 -0.37 3.75
CA ALA A 288 -11.34 -1.02 4.61
C ALA A 288 -9.92 -0.48 4.39
N ASN A 289 -9.23 -0.23 5.50
CA ASN A 289 -7.84 0.21 5.57
C ASN A 289 -7.35 0.13 7.02
N ASP A 290 -6.05 0.20 7.25
CA ASP A 290 -5.46 0.20 8.59
C ASP A 290 -5.49 1.62 9.21
N TYR A 291 -6.57 1.95 9.93
CA TYR A 291 -6.78 3.28 10.50
C TYR A 291 -6.25 3.46 11.93
N ASP A 292 -5.88 2.37 12.61
CA ASP A 292 -5.27 2.41 13.93
C ASP A 292 -3.77 2.08 13.94
N GLY A 293 -3.25 1.54 12.84
CA GLY A 293 -1.84 1.29 12.56
C GLY A 293 -1.35 -0.08 13.05
N ASP A 294 -2.26 -1.05 13.26
CA ASP A 294 -1.94 -2.38 13.77
C ASP A 294 -1.53 -3.39 12.67
N GLY A 295 -1.36 -2.93 11.44
CA GLY A 295 -0.95 -3.77 10.31
C GLY A 295 -2.08 -4.63 9.75
N LYS A 296 -3.33 -4.47 10.22
CA LYS A 296 -4.52 -5.12 9.66
C LYS A 296 -5.51 -4.08 9.17
N ALA A 297 -6.28 -4.46 8.17
CA ALA A 297 -7.37 -3.65 7.69
C ALA A 297 -8.53 -3.61 8.70
N ASP A 298 -8.96 -2.42 9.04
CA ASP A 298 -10.15 -2.18 9.85
C ASP A 298 -11.42 -2.28 9.01
N LEU A 299 -12.50 -2.73 9.66
CA LEU A 299 -13.83 -2.75 9.04
C LEU A 299 -14.40 -1.34 9.04
N THR A 300 -14.17 -0.61 7.95
CA THR A 300 -14.67 0.76 7.79
C THR A 300 -15.75 0.85 6.73
N ILE A 301 -16.86 1.52 7.05
CA ILE A 301 -17.91 1.85 6.09
C ILE A 301 -18.11 3.37 5.98
N ALA A 302 -18.57 3.82 4.81
CA ALA A 302 -18.83 5.22 4.51
C ALA A 302 -20.32 5.43 4.16
N ARG A 303 -21.07 6.07 5.06
CA ARG A 303 -22.53 6.26 4.96
C ARG A 303 -22.90 7.69 4.59
N SER A 304 -23.80 7.87 3.63
CA SER A 304 -24.41 9.17 3.35
C SER A 304 -25.54 9.47 4.34
N LYS A 305 -25.43 10.56 5.11
CA LYS A 305 -26.46 10.98 6.08
C LYS A 305 -26.59 12.50 6.09
N GLY A 306 -27.79 13.01 5.77
CA GLY A 306 -28.08 14.44 5.83
C GLY A 306 -27.14 15.32 4.99
N GLY A 307 -26.79 14.88 3.77
CA GLY A 307 -25.88 15.59 2.85
C GLY A 307 -24.38 15.43 3.18
N GLN A 308 -24.05 14.76 4.28
CA GLN A 308 -22.68 14.53 4.72
C GLN A 308 -22.27 13.06 4.56
N ARG A 309 -20.96 12.83 4.57
CA ARG A 309 -20.37 11.50 4.64
C ARG A 309 -19.96 11.19 6.08
N VAL A 310 -20.46 10.08 6.61
CA VAL A 310 -20.14 9.60 7.96
C VAL A 310 -19.43 8.26 7.87
N TRP A 311 -18.23 8.20 8.42
CA TRP A 311 -17.34 7.05 8.46
C TRP A 311 -17.53 6.31 9.77
N TYR A 312 -17.71 4.99 9.70
CA TYR A 312 -17.82 4.11 10.86
C TYR A 312 -16.73 3.04 10.75
N THR A 313 -15.71 3.15 11.59
CA THR A 313 -14.58 2.23 11.65
C THR A 313 -14.73 1.35 12.88
N ARG A 314 -14.66 0.03 12.70
CA ARG A 314 -14.43 -0.92 13.80
C ARG A 314 -12.98 -1.38 13.72
N PHE A 315 -12.20 -0.97 14.72
CA PHE A 315 -10.78 -1.26 14.81
C PHE A 315 -10.53 -2.75 14.96
N SER A 316 -9.58 -3.28 14.19
CA SER A 316 -9.24 -4.69 14.17
C SER A 316 -8.46 -5.09 15.44
N SER A 317 -7.70 -4.15 16.02
CA SER A 317 -6.86 -4.35 17.21
C SER A 317 -7.65 -4.65 18.48
N ASN A 318 -8.81 -3.99 18.66
CA ASN A 318 -9.54 -4.00 19.93
C ASN A 318 -11.08 -3.96 19.78
N ALA A 319 -11.60 -4.02 18.56
CA ALA A 319 -13.03 -3.94 18.23
C ALA A 319 -13.73 -2.63 18.65
N GLN A 320 -13.01 -1.59 19.10
CA GLN A 320 -13.60 -0.29 19.38
C GLN A 320 -14.09 0.37 18.10
N THR A 321 -15.11 1.21 18.24
CA THR A 321 -15.73 1.92 17.13
C THR A 321 -15.32 3.39 17.13
N ARG A 322 -14.88 3.88 15.97
CA ARG A 322 -14.73 5.30 15.68
C ARG A 322 -15.81 5.74 14.69
N VAL A 323 -16.52 6.81 15.01
CA VAL A 323 -17.49 7.44 14.11
C VAL A 323 -17.06 8.86 13.83
N LEU A 324 -16.89 9.20 12.55
CA LEU A 324 -16.40 10.52 12.14
C LEU A 324 -17.22 11.04 10.96
N THR A 325 -17.65 12.30 11.02
CA THR A 325 -18.30 12.97 9.89
C THR A 325 -17.24 13.76 9.14
N TRP A 326 -16.97 13.37 7.90
CA TRP A 326 -15.93 13.98 7.07
C TRP A 326 -16.30 13.90 5.59
N GLY A 327 -16.41 15.05 4.94
CA GLY A 327 -16.81 15.16 3.54
C GLY A 327 -18.33 15.26 3.33
N LEU A 328 -18.70 15.50 2.07
CA LEU A 328 -20.08 15.55 1.60
C LEU A 328 -20.51 14.19 1.05
N SER A 329 -21.81 13.92 1.05
CA SER A 329 -22.34 12.69 0.44
C SER A 329 -22.08 12.60 -1.08
N SER A 330 -21.82 13.74 -1.73
CA SER A 330 -21.45 13.82 -3.15
C SER A 330 -19.96 13.62 -3.42
N ASP A 331 -19.11 13.64 -2.39
CA ASP A 331 -17.68 13.44 -2.59
C ASP A 331 -17.40 11.98 -2.93
N ALA A 332 -16.49 11.77 -3.87
CA ALA A 332 -15.91 10.45 -4.11
C ALA A 332 -14.89 10.13 -3.02
N PHE A 333 -14.58 8.85 -2.83
CA PHE A 333 -13.45 8.39 -2.04
C PHE A 333 -12.88 7.14 -2.69
N PHE A 334 -11.65 6.80 -2.34
CA PHE A 334 -10.97 5.62 -2.84
C PHE A 334 -10.70 4.66 -1.69
N THR A 335 -10.80 3.37 -1.98
CA THR A 335 -10.44 2.29 -1.07
C THR A 335 -9.03 1.84 -1.42
N GLY A 336 -8.12 1.96 -0.45
CA GLY A 336 -6.71 1.61 -0.56
C GLY A 336 -5.86 2.52 0.33
N ARG A 337 -4.57 2.23 0.48
CA ARG A 337 -3.60 3.05 1.24
C ARG A 337 -3.76 4.53 0.92
N THR A 338 -3.99 5.27 1.98
CA THR A 338 -4.20 6.73 2.00
C THR A 338 -3.37 7.33 3.13
N ASP A 339 -2.14 6.89 3.30
CA ASP A 339 -1.21 7.44 4.29
C ASP A 339 -0.42 8.58 3.63
N PHE A 340 -0.86 9.83 3.81
CA PHE A 340 -0.27 11.01 3.17
C PHE A 340 0.81 11.69 4.01
N ASP A 341 1.04 11.24 5.25
CA ASP A 341 2.05 11.81 6.15
C ASP A 341 3.08 10.79 6.70
N ALA A 342 3.00 9.54 6.24
CA ALA A 342 3.89 8.43 6.60
C ALA A 342 3.92 8.13 8.10
N ASP A 343 2.79 8.28 8.79
CA ASP A 343 2.65 7.86 10.18
C ASP A 343 2.35 6.34 10.30
N GLY A 344 2.10 5.67 9.17
CA GLY A 344 1.80 4.25 9.07
C GLY A 344 0.33 3.93 9.33
N LYS A 345 -0.56 4.92 9.33
CA LYS A 345 -2.02 4.77 9.40
C LYS A 345 -2.66 5.37 8.16
N ALA A 346 -3.84 4.90 7.84
CA ALA A 346 -4.65 5.47 6.78
C ALA A 346 -5.24 6.82 7.21
N ASP A 347 -5.07 7.84 6.35
CA ASP A 347 -5.80 9.10 6.43
C ASP A 347 -7.17 8.98 5.77
N LEU A 348 -8.10 9.87 6.12
CA LEU A 348 -9.38 9.94 5.42
C LEU A 348 -9.30 10.87 4.20
N LEU A 349 -9.50 10.29 3.03
CA LEU A 349 -9.55 10.99 1.75
C LEU A 349 -10.99 11.10 1.23
N VAL A 350 -11.40 12.33 0.90
CA VAL A 350 -12.55 12.58 0.01
C VAL A 350 -12.12 13.47 -1.16
N ILE A 351 -12.71 13.25 -2.33
CA ILE A 351 -12.39 13.97 -3.56
C ILE A 351 -13.64 14.71 -4.02
N ARG A 352 -13.52 16.03 -4.13
CA ARG A 352 -14.59 16.91 -4.59
C ARG A 352 -14.22 17.57 -5.91
N ILE A 353 -15.17 17.61 -6.82
CA ILE A 353 -15.06 18.43 -8.03
C ILE A 353 -15.50 19.85 -7.73
N VAL A 354 -14.61 20.82 -7.95
CA VAL A 354 -14.90 22.26 -7.83
C VAL A 354 -14.46 22.92 -9.12
N SER A 355 -15.38 23.56 -9.83
CA SER A 355 -15.09 24.27 -11.09
C SER A 355 -14.32 23.42 -12.13
N GLY A 356 -14.67 22.14 -12.25
CA GLY A 356 -14.04 21.21 -13.20
C GLY A 356 -12.70 20.62 -12.74
N GLN A 357 -12.24 20.94 -11.53
CA GLN A 357 -10.97 20.45 -10.97
C GLN A 357 -11.22 19.50 -9.80
N ARG A 358 -10.35 18.49 -9.68
CA ARG A 358 -10.34 17.56 -8.55
C ARG A 358 -9.60 18.18 -7.38
N ASN A 359 -10.22 18.11 -6.21
CA ASN A 359 -9.65 18.55 -4.95
C ASN A 359 -9.66 17.36 -3.99
N PHE A 360 -8.48 16.94 -3.56
CA PHE A 360 -8.25 15.89 -2.57
C PHE A 360 -8.26 16.54 -1.19
N TYR A 361 -9.28 16.25 -0.40
CA TYR A 361 -9.40 16.68 1.00
C TYR A 361 -8.97 15.53 1.89
N ILE A 362 -7.82 15.69 2.52
CA ILE A 362 -7.18 14.69 3.37
C ILE A 362 -7.29 15.14 4.81
N LEU A 363 -7.85 14.30 5.67
CA LEU A 363 -7.79 14.46 7.12
C LEU A 363 -6.73 13.52 7.66
N ARG A 364 -5.59 14.09 8.06
CA ARG A 364 -4.45 13.33 8.53
C ARG A 364 -4.74 12.64 9.85
N SER A 365 -4.37 11.37 9.93
CA SER A 365 -4.61 10.50 11.08
C SER A 365 -3.70 10.86 12.26
N SER A 366 -2.49 11.36 11.99
CA SER A 366 -1.52 11.74 13.00
C SER A 366 -1.94 12.97 13.82
N ASP A 367 -2.57 13.98 13.21
CA ASP A 367 -2.84 15.26 13.89
C ASP A 367 -4.22 15.86 13.62
N SER A 368 -5.08 15.14 12.87
CA SER A 368 -6.41 15.59 12.47
C SER A 368 -6.41 16.91 11.68
N GLN A 369 -5.28 17.32 11.10
CA GLN A 369 -5.22 18.51 10.27
C GLN A 369 -5.74 18.21 8.86
N LEU A 370 -6.43 19.20 8.30
CA LEU A 370 -6.88 19.20 6.92
C LEU A 370 -5.73 19.57 5.99
N GLN A 371 -5.49 18.74 4.98
CA GLN A 371 -4.70 19.06 3.81
C GLN A 371 -5.60 19.06 2.58
N ILE A 372 -5.49 20.08 1.73
CA ILE A 372 -6.22 20.17 0.47
C ILE A 372 -5.19 20.20 -0.66
N LEU A 373 -5.29 19.25 -1.58
CA LEU A 373 -4.47 19.21 -2.79
C LEU A 373 -5.37 19.33 -4.01
N GLN A 374 -5.16 20.36 -4.81
CA GLN A 374 -5.86 20.52 -6.09
C GLN A 374 -5.00 19.89 -7.19
N TRP A 375 -5.44 18.76 -7.72
CA TRP A 375 -4.67 18.00 -8.69
C TRP A 375 -5.58 17.30 -9.69
N GLY A 376 -5.42 17.59 -10.99
CA GLY A 376 -6.23 16.99 -12.04
C GLY A 376 -7.59 17.65 -12.30
N LEU A 377 -8.20 17.21 -13.39
CA LEU A 377 -9.51 17.63 -13.90
C LEU A 377 -10.59 16.62 -13.53
N SER A 378 -11.85 17.05 -13.59
CA SER A 378 -13.01 16.22 -13.28
C SER A 378 -13.17 14.98 -14.18
N SER A 379 -12.61 15.02 -15.39
CA SER A 379 -12.60 13.91 -16.34
C SER A 379 -11.52 12.86 -16.07
N ASP A 380 -10.53 13.19 -15.23
CA ASP A 380 -9.37 12.31 -15.06
C ASP A 380 -9.70 11.13 -14.15
N VAL A 381 -8.98 10.03 -14.30
CA VAL A 381 -9.11 8.86 -13.42
C VAL A 381 -8.03 8.95 -12.34
N VAL A 382 -8.40 8.78 -11.08
CA VAL A 382 -7.46 8.84 -9.94
C VAL A 382 -6.67 7.54 -9.85
N LYS A 383 -5.36 7.65 -9.57
CA LYS A 383 -4.41 6.55 -9.41
C LYS A 383 -3.52 6.88 -8.22
N LEU A 384 -3.94 6.56 -7.01
CA LEU A 384 -3.12 6.78 -5.81
C LEU A 384 -2.00 5.73 -5.72
N GLY A 385 -0.86 6.08 -5.15
CA GLY A 385 0.27 5.18 -4.93
C GLY A 385 1.49 5.90 -4.35
N ASP A 386 2.53 5.17 -3.98
CA ASP A 386 3.82 5.74 -3.55
C ASP A 386 4.79 5.69 -4.74
N TYR A 387 4.69 6.65 -5.65
CA TYR A 387 5.41 6.64 -6.92
C TYR A 387 6.86 7.11 -6.81
N ASP A 388 7.19 7.86 -5.75
CA ASP A 388 8.56 8.34 -5.50
C ASP A 388 9.31 7.57 -4.39
N GLY A 389 8.62 6.66 -3.69
CA GLY A 389 9.21 5.74 -2.72
C GLY A 389 9.54 6.38 -1.40
N ASP A 390 8.85 7.45 -1.01
CA ASP A 390 9.07 8.16 0.25
C ASP A 390 8.18 7.64 1.39
N GLY A 391 7.40 6.59 1.13
CA GLY A 391 6.50 5.97 2.08
C GLY A 391 5.16 6.69 2.21
N LYS A 392 4.88 7.78 1.48
CA LYS A 392 3.59 8.45 1.47
C LYS A 392 2.78 8.13 0.22
N THR A 393 1.49 8.42 0.31
CA THR A 393 0.57 8.35 -0.82
C THR A 393 0.71 9.62 -1.66
N ASP A 394 1.10 9.47 -2.91
CA ASP A 394 1.12 10.52 -3.92
C ASP A 394 -0.27 10.63 -4.60
N PRO A 395 -0.84 11.84 -4.72
CA PRO A 395 -1.96 12.06 -5.61
C PRO A 395 -1.50 11.92 -7.06
N ALA A 396 -2.07 10.95 -7.78
CA ALA A 396 -1.93 10.90 -9.23
C ALA A 396 -3.26 10.72 -9.95
N ILE A 397 -3.26 11.15 -11.21
CA ILE A 397 -4.37 10.96 -12.13
C ILE A 397 -3.85 10.47 -13.49
N THR A 398 -4.75 9.94 -14.33
CA THR A 398 -4.45 9.63 -15.73
C THR A 398 -5.50 10.23 -16.67
N ARG A 399 -5.04 10.65 -17.86
CA ARG A 399 -5.86 11.23 -18.93
C ARG A 399 -5.49 10.61 -20.28
N ALA A 400 -6.47 10.46 -21.17
CA ALA A 400 -6.18 10.19 -22.59
C ALA A 400 -5.85 11.50 -23.32
N GLU A 401 -4.67 11.57 -23.91
CA GLU A 401 -4.21 12.71 -24.71
C GLU A 401 -3.54 12.20 -25.98
N GLY A 402 -3.92 12.72 -27.15
CA GLY A 402 -3.27 12.36 -28.42
C GLY A 402 -3.28 10.87 -28.78
N GLY A 403 -4.25 10.08 -28.28
CA GLY A 403 -4.30 8.63 -28.50
C GLY A 403 -3.48 7.79 -27.52
N GLN A 404 -2.84 8.42 -26.52
CA GLN A 404 -2.04 7.78 -25.48
C GLN A 404 -2.63 8.04 -24.10
N ARG A 405 -2.16 7.29 -23.10
CA ARG A 405 -2.42 7.56 -21.68
C ARG A 405 -1.26 8.31 -21.06
N VAL A 406 -1.58 9.41 -20.38
CA VAL A 406 -0.61 10.25 -19.67
C VAL A 406 -0.97 10.24 -18.19
N PHE A 407 -0.01 9.88 -17.35
CA PHE A 407 -0.08 9.89 -15.90
C PHE A 407 0.52 11.19 -15.37
N TYR A 408 -0.18 11.82 -14.43
CA TYR A 408 0.21 13.08 -13.78
C TYR A 408 0.31 12.80 -12.29
N ILE A 409 1.54 12.68 -11.80
CA ILE A 409 1.87 12.29 -10.43
C ILE A 409 2.38 13.51 -9.69
N LEU A 410 1.80 13.82 -8.53
CA LEU A 410 2.33 14.84 -7.62
C LEU A 410 3.20 14.15 -6.57
N GLN A 411 4.52 14.27 -6.71
CA GLN A 411 5.49 13.62 -5.84
C GLN A 411 5.47 14.26 -4.45
N SER A 412 5.16 13.48 -3.42
CA SER A 412 5.00 13.97 -2.05
C SER A 412 6.33 14.31 -1.37
N SER A 413 7.45 13.76 -1.84
CA SER A 413 8.79 14.06 -1.31
C SER A 413 9.25 15.50 -1.57
N ASN A 414 8.82 16.12 -2.68
CA ASN A 414 9.30 17.42 -3.13
C ASN A 414 8.20 18.36 -3.69
N GLY A 415 6.95 17.90 -3.77
CA GLY A 415 5.82 18.64 -4.31
C GLY A 415 5.89 18.92 -5.81
N GLN A 416 6.83 18.30 -6.54
CA GLN A 416 7.00 18.49 -7.97
C GLN A 416 6.14 17.51 -8.76
N PRO A 417 5.64 17.93 -9.93
CA PRO A 417 4.91 17.03 -10.79
C PRO A 417 5.84 16.18 -11.64
N ARG A 418 5.51 14.89 -11.74
CA ARG A 418 6.07 13.95 -12.72
C ARG A 418 4.98 13.60 -13.74
N TYR A 419 5.34 13.61 -15.01
CA TYR A 419 4.46 13.22 -16.10
C TYR A 419 5.04 12.01 -16.82
N GLU A 420 4.21 11.00 -17.02
CA GLU A 420 4.63 9.78 -17.71
C GLU A 420 3.62 9.38 -18.77
N THR A 421 4.08 9.15 -20.00
CA THR A 421 3.24 8.65 -21.08
C THR A 421 3.43 7.15 -21.20
N PHE A 422 2.40 6.37 -20.89
CA PHE A 422 2.44 4.92 -20.96
C PHE A 422 1.05 4.35 -21.26
N GLY A 423 0.94 3.57 -22.33
CA GLY A 423 -0.32 2.99 -22.79
C GLY A 423 -1.03 3.80 -23.88
N LEU A 424 -2.10 3.20 -24.39
CA LEU A 424 -2.96 3.71 -25.45
C LEU A 424 -4.24 4.29 -24.86
N ALA A 425 -4.90 5.20 -25.58
CA ALA A 425 -6.12 5.88 -25.11
C ALA A 425 -7.27 4.93 -24.73
N GLY A 426 -7.30 3.70 -25.27
CA GLY A 426 -8.28 2.67 -24.91
C GLY A 426 -7.93 1.85 -23.68
N ASP A 427 -6.72 1.99 -23.14
CA ASP A 427 -6.28 1.27 -21.95
C ASP A 427 -6.87 1.93 -20.68
N PHE A 428 -7.01 1.18 -19.59
CA PHE A 428 -7.65 1.60 -18.32
C PHE A 428 -6.67 1.61 -17.14
#